data_AF-A0A8J1TRA3-F1
#
_entry.id   AF-A0A8J1TRA3-F1
#
_cell.length_a   1.000
_cell.length_b   1.000
_cell.length_c   1.000
_cell.angle_alpha   90.00
_cell.angle_beta   90.00
_cell.angle_gamma   90.00
#
_symmetry.space_group_name_H-M   'P 1'
#
loop_
_entity.id
_entity.type
_entity.pdbx_description
1 polymer ?
#
loop_
_entity_poly.entity_id
_entity_poly.type
_entity_poly.pdbx_seq_one_letter_code
_entity_poly.pdbx_strand_id
1 'polypeptide(L)'
;DDNLSHETGKRGPVWSWNEWDPLEEVIVGNVNGATVPPFTVEVKTNTHAKHWEFFRKHGGKSFPEAHLKKANAEIEEFCNILKHEGVEVKRPDYVDFSQVYQT
;
A
#
# COMPACT_ATOMS: atom_id res chain seq x y z
N ASP A 1 12.60 -7.72 50.09
CA ASP A 1 13.39 -7.08 49.02
C ASP A 1 13.69 -8.05 47.91
N ASP A 2 12.74 -8.26 47.01
CA ASP A 2 12.99 -8.87 45.71
C ASP A 2 12.72 -7.79 44.66
N ASN A 3 13.78 -7.04 44.35
CA ASN A 3 13.80 -6.03 43.32
C ASN A 3 14.04 -6.73 41.97
N LEU A 4 13.02 -7.46 41.49
CA LEU A 4 13.00 -7.96 40.12
C LEU A 4 12.75 -6.77 39.20
N SER A 5 13.85 -6.12 38.81
CA SER A 5 13.88 -5.28 37.63
C SER A 5 13.49 -6.14 36.43
N HIS A 6 12.20 -6.12 36.10
CA HIS A 6 11.74 -6.58 34.81
C HIS A 6 12.42 -5.69 33.78
N GLU A 7 13.53 -6.15 33.20
CA GLU A 7 13.94 -5.69 31.88
C GLU A 7 12.70 -5.86 31.00
N THR A 8 12.05 -4.75 30.68
CA THR A 8 10.94 -4.73 29.73
C THR A 8 11.54 -5.18 28.42
N GLY A 9 11.44 -6.49 28.12
CA GLY A 9 11.91 -7.08 26.89
C GLY A 9 11.43 -6.19 25.75
N LYS A 10 12.37 -5.71 24.92
CA LYS A 10 12.09 -4.78 23.83
C LYS A 10 10.88 -5.29 23.06
N ARG A 11 9.76 -4.56 23.18
CA ARG A 11 8.55 -4.79 22.40
C ARG A 11 8.96 -4.79 20.92
N GLY A 12 8.54 -5.81 20.17
CA GLY A 12 8.78 -5.85 18.73
C GLY A 12 8.10 -4.66 18.04
N PRO A 13 8.61 -4.18 16.88
CA PRO A 13 8.05 -3.01 16.20
C PRO A 13 6.63 -3.25 15.69
N VAL A 14 6.20 -4.51 15.57
CA VAL A 14 4.84 -4.89 15.17
C VAL A 14 4.04 -5.25 16.41
N TRP A 15 3.07 -4.42 16.76
CA TRP A 15 2.13 -4.69 17.84
C TRP A 15 0.83 -3.91 17.63
N SER A 16 -0.14 -4.53 16.98
CA SER A 16 -1.49 -4.01 16.77
C SER A 16 -2.51 -5.11 17.01
N TRP A 17 -3.59 -4.79 17.73
CA TRP A 17 -4.63 -5.76 18.14
C TRP A 17 -6.01 -5.42 17.58
N ASN A 18 -6.21 -4.18 17.14
CA ASN A 18 -7.47 -3.64 16.68
C ASN A 18 -7.22 -2.42 15.79
N GLU A 19 -8.30 -1.85 15.26
CA GLU A 19 -8.27 -0.79 14.25
C GLU A 19 -8.47 0.63 14.82
N TRP A 20 -8.43 0.81 16.15
CA TRP A 20 -8.79 2.09 16.79
C TRP A 20 -7.89 2.54 17.94
N ASP A 21 -7.04 1.67 18.48
CA ASP A 21 -5.99 2.10 19.40
C ASP A 21 -5.09 3.15 18.71
N PRO A 22 -4.44 4.06 19.47
CA PRO A 22 -3.60 5.10 18.90
C PRO A 22 -2.55 4.54 17.91
N LEU A 23 -2.54 5.09 16.69
CA LEU A 23 -1.65 4.64 15.63
C LEU A 23 -0.24 5.19 15.87
N GLU A 24 0.75 4.29 15.96
CA GLU A 24 2.17 4.65 16.20
C GLU A 24 3.00 4.60 14.91
N GLU A 25 2.89 3.52 14.13
CA GLU A 25 3.61 3.32 12.86
C GLU A 25 2.70 2.67 11.81
N VAL A 26 2.80 3.11 10.54
CA VAL A 26 1.99 2.58 9.42
C VAL A 26 2.77 2.47 8.12
N ILE A 27 2.45 1.45 7.32
CA ILE A 27 2.90 1.33 5.93
C ILE A 27 1.85 1.97 5.02
N VAL A 28 2.26 2.98 4.24
CA VAL A 28 1.41 3.60 3.22
C VAL A 28 1.89 3.20 1.83
N GLY A 29 0.96 2.71 1.00
CA GLY A 29 1.25 2.20 -0.33
C GLY A 29 1.85 3.24 -1.31
N ASN A 30 2.25 2.74 -2.48
CA ASN A 30 2.79 3.53 -3.58
C ASN A 30 2.01 3.21 -4.86
N VAL A 31 1.77 4.23 -5.69
CA VAL A 31 1.09 4.08 -6.99
C VAL A 31 2.08 3.96 -8.16
N ASN A 32 3.36 4.24 -7.92
CA ASN A 32 4.39 4.14 -8.93
C ASN A 32 4.49 2.70 -9.45
N GLY A 33 4.56 2.54 -10.77
CA GLY A 33 4.62 1.23 -11.41
C GLY A 33 3.27 0.50 -11.51
N ALA A 34 2.16 1.09 -11.02
CA ALA A 34 0.85 0.46 -11.09
C ALA A 34 0.50 0.04 -12.53
N THR A 35 0.26 -1.26 -12.68
CA THR A 35 0.01 -1.92 -13.96
C THR A 35 -1.39 -2.50 -13.94
N VAL A 36 -2.15 -2.28 -15.01
CA VAL A 36 -3.50 -2.82 -15.17
C VAL A 36 -3.38 -4.35 -15.23
N PRO A 37 -4.06 -5.10 -14.36
CA PRO A 37 -3.95 -6.55 -14.37
C PRO A 37 -4.51 -7.14 -15.68
N PRO A 38 -3.93 -8.24 -16.19
CA PRO A 38 -4.50 -8.98 -17.31
C PRO A 38 -5.97 -9.34 -17.05
N PHE A 39 -6.82 -9.32 -18.09
CA PHE A 39 -8.25 -9.58 -17.92
C PHE A 39 -8.56 -11.09 -17.84
N THR A 40 -8.20 -11.67 -16.71
CA THR A 40 -8.44 -13.06 -16.31
C THR A 40 -9.82 -13.24 -15.66
N VAL A 41 -10.18 -14.48 -15.31
CA VAL A 41 -11.49 -14.79 -14.73
C VAL A 41 -11.68 -14.11 -13.37
N GLU A 42 -10.64 -14.06 -12.55
CA GLU A 42 -10.62 -13.43 -11.23
C GLU A 42 -10.72 -11.90 -11.33
N VAL A 43 -10.12 -11.27 -12.33
CA VAL A 43 -10.32 -9.84 -12.57
C VAL A 43 -11.75 -9.57 -13.02
N LYS A 44 -12.30 -10.42 -13.88
CA LYS A 44 -13.68 -10.29 -14.36
C LYS A 44 -14.72 -10.42 -13.24
N THR A 45 -14.53 -11.34 -12.29
CA THR A 45 -15.48 -11.55 -11.17
C THR A 45 -15.42 -10.44 -10.14
N ASN A 46 -14.28 -9.77 -9.98
CA ASN A 46 -14.08 -8.70 -9.00
C ASN A 46 -14.22 -7.27 -9.57
N THR A 47 -14.53 -7.13 -10.87
CA THR A 47 -14.67 -5.82 -11.51
C THR A 47 -16.03 -5.66 -12.18
N HIS A 48 -16.58 -4.45 -12.09
CA HIS A 48 -17.87 -4.11 -12.68
C HIS A 48 -17.82 -4.20 -14.22
N ALA A 49 -18.86 -4.76 -14.84
CA ALA A 49 -18.90 -5.04 -16.29
C ALA A 49 -18.58 -3.84 -17.20
N LYS A 50 -18.98 -2.63 -16.78
CA LYS A 50 -18.65 -1.36 -17.45
C LYS A 50 -17.15 -1.11 -17.66
N HIS A 51 -16.28 -1.74 -16.87
CA HIS A 51 -14.83 -1.58 -16.94
C HIS A 51 -14.13 -2.74 -17.66
N TRP A 52 -14.82 -3.81 -18.02
CA TRP A 52 -14.18 -4.99 -18.65
C TRP A 52 -13.44 -4.66 -19.95
N GLU A 53 -13.94 -3.70 -20.74
CA GLU A 53 -13.25 -3.28 -21.96
C GLU A 53 -11.93 -2.56 -21.68
N PHE A 54 -11.88 -1.77 -20.60
CA PHE A 54 -10.64 -1.16 -20.15
C PHE A 54 -9.60 -2.23 -19.81
N PHE A 55 -9.94 -3.22 -18.98
CA PHE A 55 -9.01 -4.30 -18.62
C PHE A 55 -8.61 -5.16 -19.83
N ARG A 56 -9.54 -5.47 -20.75
CA ARG A 56 -9.21 -6.19 -21.99
C ARG A 56 -8.20 -5.44 -22.86
N LYS A 57 -8.32 -4.12 -22.95
CA LYS A 57 -7.46 -3.28 -23.81
C LYS A 57 -6.12 -2.92 -23.17
N HIS A 58 -6.11 -2.78 -21.84
CA HIS A 58 -4.98 -2.22 -21.09
C HIS A 58 -4.27 -3.23 -20.18
N GLY A 59 -4.74 -4.48 -20.06
CA GLY A 59 -4.07 -5.51 -19.27
C GLY A 59 -2.59 -5.67 -19.63
N GLY A 60 -1.73 -5.64 -18.60
CA GLY A 60 -0.27 -5.65 -18.72
C GLY A 60 0.36 -4.28 -19.03
N LYS A 61 -0.43 -3.21 -19.14
CA LYS A 61 0.07 -1.84 -19.39
C LYS A 61 -0.14 -0.95 -18.17
N SER A 62 0.59 0.16 -18.11
CA SER A 62 0.41 1.15 -17.05
C SER A 62 -1.00 1.77 -17.07
N PHE A 63 -1.50 2.14 -15.88
CA PHE A 63 -2.68 2.99 -15.77
C PHE A 63 -2.43 4.38 -16.40
N PRO A 64 -3.49 5.14 -16.74
CA PRO A 64 -3.33 6.48 -17.31
C PRO A 64 -2.44 7.38 -16.44
N GLU A 65 -1.39 7.94 -17.02
CA GLU A 65 -0.38 8.74 -16.31
C GLU A 65 -0.99 9.93 -15.55
N ALA A 66 -1.97 10.61 -16.16
CA ALA A 66 -2.68 11.71 -15.52
C ALA A 66 -3.42 11.29 -14.23
N HIS A 67 -3.88 10.04 -14.14
CA HIS A 67 -4.50 9.51 -12.92
C HIS A 67 -3.43 9.15 -11.90
N LEU A 68 -2.35 8.50 -12.32
CA LEU A 68 -1.23 8.14 -11.43
C LEU A 68 -0.61 9.38 -10.77
N LYS A 69 -0.43 10.47 -11.53
CA LYS A 69 0.11 11.73 -11.01
C LYS A 69 -0.78 12.32 -9.90
N LYS A 70 -2.10 12.30 -10.08
CA LYS A 70 -3.05 12.80 -9.07
C LYS A 70 -3.07 11.91 -7.83
N ALA A 71 -3.17 10.60 -8.03
CA ALA A 71 -3.15 9.63 -6.93
C ALA A 71 -1.85 9.71 -6.12
N ASN A 72 -0.70 9.92 -6.79
CA ASN A 72 0.57 10.09 -6.10
C ASN A 72 0.56 11.36 -5.24
N ALA A 73 0.07 12.48 -5.76
CA ALA A 73 -0.03 13.72 -4.99
C ALA A 73 -0.96 13.57 -3.77
N GLU A 74 -2.10 12.89 -3.92
CA GLU A 74 -3.04 12.61 -2.82
C GLU A 74 -2.40 11.70 -1.75
N ILE A 75 -1.65 10.68 -2.14
CA ILE A 75 -0.96 9.76 -1.21
C ILE A 75 0.19 10.46 -0.47
N GLU A 76 0.98 11.29 -1.16
CA GLU A 76 2.04 12.06 -0.51
C GLU A 76 1.46 13.02 0.54
N GLU A 77 0.35 13.68 0.23
CA GLU A 77 -0.30 14.55 1.20
C GLU A 77 -0.92 13.76 2.37
N PHE A 78 -1.51 12.59 2.10
CA PHE A 78 -1.96 11.70 3.16
C PHE A 78 -0.80 11.29 4.11
N CYS A 79 0.39 11.01 3.56
CA CYS A 79 1.58 10.73 4.37
C CYS A 79 2.00 11.94 5.21
N ASN A 80 1.89 13.16 4.68
CA ASN A 80 2.22 14.38 5.40
C ASN A 80 1.27 14.60 6.59
N ILE A 81 -0.02 14.39 6.38
CA ILE A 81 -1.04 14.47 7.44
C ILE A 81 -0.71 13.48 8.56
N LEU A 82 -0.46 12.21 8.25
CA LEU A 82 -0.09 11.20 9.25
C LEU A 82 1.15 11.57 10.06
N LYS A 83 2.20 12.07 9.39
CA LYS A 83 3.42 12.54 10.06
C LYS A 83 3.15 13.74 10.96
N HIS A 84 2.29 14.68 10.56
CA HIS A 84 1.89 15.81 11.40
C HIS A 84 1.10 15.37 12.65
N GLU A 85 0.34 14.29 12.56
CA GLU A 85 -0.34 13.66 13.71
C GLU A 85 0.61 12.81 14.59
N GLY A 86 1.92 12.79 14.28
CA GLY A 86 2.93 12.08 15.06
C GLY A 86 3.11 10.60 14.72
N VAL A 87 2.49 10.12 13.64
CA VAL A 87 2.60 8.73 13.18
C VAL A 87 3.86 8.53 12.34
N GLU A 88 4.62 7.47 12.62
CA GLU A 88 5.72 7.05 11.76
C GLU A 88 5.19 6.41 10.47
N VAL A 89 5.61 6.93 9.30
CA VAL A 89 5.17 6.43 7.99
C VAL A 89 6.29 5.72 7.26
N LYS A 90 6.12 4.42 7.01
CA LYS A 90 6.97 3.62 6.11
C LYS A 90 6.37 3.57 4.71
N ARG A 91 7.22 3.60 3.69
CA ARG A 91 6.82 3.52 2.27
C ARG A 91 7.48 2.28 1.65
N PRO A 92 6.75 1.48 0.86
CA PRO A 92 7.36 0.39 0.10
C PRO A 92 8.24 0.96 -1.01
N ASP A 93 9.31 0.24 -1.31
CA ASP A 93 10.18 0.54 -2.44
C ASP A 93 9.42 0.40 -3.76
N TYR A 94 9.94 1.07 -4.79
CA TYR A 94 9.43 0.94 -6.15
C TYR A 94 9.65 -0.49 -6.68
N VAL A 95 8.60 -1.06 -7.25
CA VAL A 95 8.65 -2.35 -7.96
C VAL A 95 8.08 -2.14 -9.37
N ASP A 96 8.77 -2.67 -10.38
CA ASP A 96 8.27 -2.70 -11.75
C ASP A 96 7.29 -3.87 -11.92
N PHE A 97 5.99 -3.59 -11.75
CA PHE A 97 4.92 -4.57 -11.86
C PHE A 97 4.63 -5.04 -13.30
N SER A 98 5.34 -4.50 -14.31
CA SER A 98 5.23 -4.99 -15.68
C SER A 98 6.07 -6.23 -15.95
N GLN A 99 7.03 -6.54 -15.06
CA GLN A 99 7.93 -7.67 -15.24
C GLN A 99 7.26 -8.99 -14.84
N VAL A 100 7.48 -10.01 -15.66
CA VAL A 100 7.11 -11.39 -15.32
C VAL A 100 8.14 -11.92 -14.33
N TYR A 101 7.66 -12.62 -13.29
CA TYR A 101 8.53 -13.26 -12.30
C TYR A 101 9.59 -14.16 -12.94
N GLN A 102 10.83 -14.05 -12.46
CA GLN A 102 11.97 -14.89 -12.85
C GLN A 102 12.67 -15.41 -11.58
N THR A 103 13.03 -16.69 -11.57
CA THR A 103 13.79 -17.38 -10.50
C THR A 103 15.28 -17.37 -10.79
#